data_AF-A0A418GK79-F1
#
_entry.id   AF-A0A418GK79-F1
#
_cell.length_a   1.000
_cell.length_b   1.000
_cell.length_c   1.000
_cell.angle_alpha   90.00
_cell.angle_beta   90.00
_cell.angle_gamma   90.00
#
_symmetry.space_group_name_H-M   'P 1'
#
loop_
_entity.id
_entity.type
_entity.pdbx_description
1 polymer ?
#
loop_
_entity_poly.entity_id
_entity_poly.type
_entity_poly.pdbx_seq_one_letter_code
_entity_poly.pdbx_strand_id
1 'polypeptide(L)'
;PASNLPPWERDVNTVFQDYALFPHMSILDNVAYGLMVKGVNKKQRHAMAQEALEKVALGFVQQRKPSQLSGGQRQRVAIARALVNEPRVLLLDEPLGALDLKLREQMQLELKKLQQSLGITFIFVTHDQGEALSMSDRVAVFNNGRIEQVDSPRDLYMRPRTPFVAGFVGTSNVFDGLMAEKLCGMTGSFALRPEHIRLNTPGEMQANGTIQAVQYQGAATRFELTLSGGEKLLVSQANMTGEELPATLTPGQQVMVSW
;
A
#
# COMPACT_ATOMS: atom_id res chain seq x y z
N PRO A 1 6.49 -4.85 -30.48
CA PRO A 1 5.78 -4.56 -29.20
C PRO A 1 5.72 -5.82 -28.32
N ALA A 2 5.88 -5.68 -26.99
CA ALA A 2 5.84 -6.84 -26.07
C ALA A 2 4.52 -7.64 -26.13
N SER A 3 3.44 -7.03 -26.64
CA SER A 3 2.14 -7.67 -26.86
C SER A 3 2.17 -8.90 -27.77
N ASN A 4 3.12 -8.97 -28.70
CA ASN A 4 3.21 -10.05 -29.68
C ASN A 4 4.22 -11.14 -29.28
N LEU A 5 4.90 -10.97 -28.15
CA LEU A 5 5.85 -11.94 -27.62
C LEU A 5 5.17 -12.83 -26.58
N PRO A 6 5.46 -14.14 -26.58
CA PRO A 6 5.04 -15.02 -25.49
C PRO A 6 5.74 -14.62 -24.17
N PRO A 7 5.18 -14.95 -22.99
CA PRO A 7 5.72 -14.51 -21.70
C PRO A 7 7.21 -14.82 -21.47
N TRP A 8 7.73 -15.96 -21.96
CA TRP A 8 9.13 -16.37 -21.78
C TRP A 8 10.14 -15.61 -22.66
N GLU A 9 9.68 -14.89 -23.67
CA GLU A 9 10.50 -14.00 -24.51
C GLU A 9 10.46 -12.54 -24.04
N ARG A 10 9.65 -12.24 -23.01
CA ARG A 10 9.58 -10.91 -22.43
C ARG A 10 10.66 -10.76 -21.37
N ASP A 11 11.32 -9.61 -21.39
CA ASP A 11 12.36 -9.25 -20.42
C ASP A 11 11.75 -8.78 -19.08
N VAL A 12 10.91 -9.64 -18.50
CA VAL A 12 10.14 -9.40 -17.29
C VAL A 12 10.20 -10.63 -16.39
N ASN A 13 10.35 -10.42 -15.09
CA ASN A 13 10.27 -11.50 -14.11
C ASN A 13 9.16 -11.21 -13.10
N THR A 14 8.49 -12.27 -12.66
CA THR A 14 7.36 -12.19 -11.73
C THR A 14 7.69 -12.83 -10.39
N VAL A 15 7.35 -12.16 -9.30
CA VAL A 15 7.32 -12.72 -7.95
C VAL A 15 5.86 -12.90 -7.56
N PHE A 16 5.46 -14.16 -7.33
CA PHE A 16 4.12 -14.53 -6.92
C PHE A 16 3.92 -14.40 -5.40
N GLN A 17 2.66 -14.29 -4.97
CA GLN A 17 2.24 -14.15 -3.58
C GLN A 17 2.80 -15.26 -2.65
N ASP A 18 2.75 -16.52 -3.09
CA ASP A 18 3.28 -17.66 -2.32
C ASP A 18 4.81 -17.80 -2.40
N TYR A 19 5.50 -16.84 -3.02
CA TYR A 19 6.93 -16.82 -3.36
C TYR A 19 7.36 -17.93 -4.34
N ALA A 20 6.56 -18.98 -4.52
CA ALA A 20 6.75 -20.11 -5.41
C ALA A 20 8.16 -20.73 -5.33
N LEU A 21 8.77 -20.75 -4.14
CA LEU A 21 10.10 -21.35 -3.93
C LEU A 21 9.99 -22.87 -3.99
N PHE A 22 10.96 -23.51 -4.65
CA PHE A 22 11.03 -24.96 -4.76
C PHE A 22 11.48 -25.56 -3.42
N PRO A 23 10.61 -26.30 -2.69
CA PRO A 23 10.89 -26.72 -1.31
C PRO A 23 11.99 -27.77 -1.20
N HIS A 24 12.23 -28.51 -2.29
CA HIS A 24 13.23 -29.58 -2.37
C HIS A 24 14.63 -29.07 -2.76
N MET A 25 14.75 -27.82 -3.22
CA MET A 25 16.02 -27.21 -3.64
C MET A 25 16.63 -26.38 -2.51
N SER A 26 17.96 -26.22 -2.54
CA SER A 26 18.64 -25.22 -1.70
C SER A 26 18.23 -23.79 -2.10
N ILE A 27 18.51 -22.80 -1.25
CA ILE A 27 18.29 -21.39 -1.62
C ILE A 27 19.16 -20.99 -2.82
N LEU A 28 20.42 -21.43 -2.86
CA LEU A 28 21.32 -21.17 -3.98
C LEU A 28 20.75 -21.74 -5.29
N ASP A 29 20.23 -22.97 -5.26
CA ASP A 29 19.64 -23.61 -6.44
C ASP A 29 18.30 -22.98 -6.83
N ASN A 30 17.51 -22.53 -5.86
CA ASN A 30 16.29 -21.76 -6.11
C ASN A 30 16.58 -20.50 -6.92
N VAL A 31 17.58 -19.72 -6.50
CA VAL A 31 17.99 -18.49 -7.19
C VAL A 31 18.63 -18.84 -8.55
N ALA A 32 19.48 -19.86 -8.62
CA ALA A 32 20.13 -20.27 -9.87
C ALA A 32 19.21 -20.96 -10.89
N TYR A 33 17.94 -21.25 -10.55
CA TYR A 33 17.04 -22.04 -11.39
C TYR A 33 16.78 -21.40 -12.76
N GLY A 34 16.52 -20.09 -12.82
CA GLY A 34 16.28 -19.39 -14.09
C GLY A 34 17.48 -19.47 -15.04
N LEU A 35 18.69 -19.35 -14.50
CA LEU A 35 19.94 -19.47 -15.26
C LEU A 35 20.19 -20.92 -15.73
N MET A 36 19.75 -21.92 -14.95
CA MET A 36 19.80 -23.34 -15.34
C MET A 36 19.01 -23.58 -16.62
N VAL A 37 17.78 -23.06 -16.67
CA VAL A 37 16.88 -23.21 -17.82
C VAL A 37 17.46 -22.52 -19.07
N LYS A 38 18.17 -21.40 -18.89
CA LYS A 38 18.92 -20.72 -19.96
C LYS A 38 20.22 -21.43 -20.38
N GLY A 39 20.57 -22.57 -19.77
CA GLY A 39 21.76 -23.35 -20.12
C GLY A 39 23.08 -22.78 -19.59
N VAL A 40 23.05 -21.86 -18.61
CA VAL A 40 24.26 -21.32 -18.00
C VAL A 40 24.97 -22.42 -17.19
N ASN A 41 26.30 -22.53 -17.37
CA ASN A 41 27.09 -23.56 -16.70
C ASN A 41 26.98 -23.47 -15.16
N LYS A 42 27.14 -24.61 -14.48
CA LYS A 42 26.88 -24.72 -13.03
C LYS A 42 27.70 -23.74 -12.18
N LYS A 43 29.00 -23.59 -12.48
CA LYS A 43 29.89 -22.72 -11.71
C LYS A 43 29.46 -21.26 -11.84
N GLN A 44 29.18 -20.81 -13.06
CA GLN A 44 28.77 -19.44 -13.34
C GLN A 44 27.40 -19.11 -12.75
N ARG A 45 26.39 -19.99 -12.92
CA ARG A 45 25.05 -19.72 -12.37
C ARG A 45 25.04 -19.67 -10.84
N HIS A 46 25.88 -20.48 -10.16
CA HIS A 46 26.01 -20.43 -8.71
C HIS A 46 26.71 -19.15 -8.24
N ALA A 47 27.72 -18.67 -8.97
CA ALA A 47 28.34 -17.37 -8.68
C ALA A 47 27.35 -16.20 -8.83
N MET A 48 26.58 -16.17 -9.92
CA MET A 48 25.55 -15.14 -10.14
C MET A 48 24.42 -15.22 -9.08
N ALA A 49 24.01 -16.44 -8.71
CA ALA A 49 23.00 -16.63 -7.66
C ALA A 49 23.50 -16.16 -6.28
N GLN A 50 24.77 -16.39 -5.97
CA GLN A 50 25.39 -15.88 -4.75
C GLN A 50 25.42 -14.35 -4.74
N GLU A 51 25.81 -13.71 -5.84
CA GLU A 51 25.78 -12.24 -5.95
C GLU A 51 24.35 -11.68 -5.80
N ALA A 52 23.35 -12.33 -6.40
CA ALA A 52 21.95 -11.94 -6.24
C ALA A 52 21.46 -12.09 -4.78
N LEU A 53 21.92 -13.12 -4.06
CA LEU A 53 21.64 -13.28 -2.62
C LEU A 53 22.33 -12.20 -1.79
N GLU A 54 23.52 -11.76 -2.16
CA GLU A 54 24.23 -10.65 -1.50
C GLU A 54 23.50 -9.32 -1.69
N LYS A 55 22.96 -9.04 -2.90
CA LYS A 55 22.14 -7.85 -3.18
C LYS A 55 20.91 -7.73 -2.27
N VAL A 56 20.36 -8.84 -1.78
CA VAL A 56 19.22 -8.86 -0.84
C VAL A 56 19.63 -9.13 0.62
N ALA A 57 20.93 -9.05 0.92
CA ALA A 57 21.52 -9.31 2.24
C ALA A 57 21.24 -10.72 2.80
N LEU A 58 21.26 -11.74 1.93
CA LEU A 58 21.01 -13.15 2.26
C LEU A 58 22.12 -14.11 1.81
N GLY A 59 23.36 -13.63 1.62
CA GLY A 59 24.49 -14.48 1.24
C GLY A 59 24.76 -15.65 2.21
N PHE A 60 24.33 -15.55 3.48
CA PHE A 60 24.54 -16.56 4.53
C PHE A 60 23.55 -17.74 4.50
N VAL A 61 22.46 -17.67 3.73
CA VAL A 61 21.42 -18.73 3.72
C VAL A 61 21.52 -19.69 2.53
N GLN A 62 22.53 -19.57 1.68
CA GLN A 62 22.68 -20.32 0.42
C GLN A 62 22.41 -21.83 0.52
N GLN A 63 22.84 -22.49 1.59
CA GLN A 63 22.70 -23.95 1.78
C GLN A 63 21.37 -24.36 2.44
N ARG A 64 20.58 -23.41 2.95
CA ARG A 64 19.30 -23.71 3.61
C ARG A 64 18.24 -24.12 2.58
N LYS A 65 17.14 -24.67 3.08
CA LYS A 65 15.90 -24.89 2.32
C LYS A 65 14.86 -23.83 2.69
N PRO A 66 13.85 -23.57 1.83
CA PRO A 66 12.81 -22.56 2.10
C PRO A 66 12.09 -22.71 3.44
N SER A 67 11.90 -23.94 3.93
CA SER A 67 11.26 -24.23 5.23
C SER A 67 12.07 -23.78 6.44
N GLN A 68 13.37 -23.48 6.27
CA GLN A 68 14.27 -23.03 7.33
C GLN A 68 14.41 -21.49 7.37
N LEU A 69 13.60 -20.78 6.60
CA LEU A 69 13.62 -19.32 6.48
C LEU A 69 12.38 -18.68 7.09
N SER A 70 12.53 -17.47 7.63
CA SER A 70 11.38 -16.62 7.98
C SER A 70 10.61 -16.16 6.74
N GLY A 71 9.40 -15.61 6.92
CA GLY A 71 8.59 -15.08 5.81
C GLY A 71 9.34 -14.03 4.97
N GLY A 72 9.95 -13.04 5.63
CA GLY A 72 10.70 -11.97 4.96
C GLY A 72 11.98 -12.48 4.30
N GLN A 73 12.62 -13.51 4.87
CA GLN A 73 13.75 -14.19 4.21
C GLN A 73 13.30 -14.92 2.94
N ARG A 74 12.18 -15.65 2.96
CA ARG A 74 11.63 -16.31 1.76
C ARG A 74 11.28 -15.29 0.68
N GLN A 75 10.70 -14.17 1.04
CA GLN A 75 10.40 -13.08 0.10
C GLN A 75 11.67 -12.53 -0.55
N ARG A 76 12.69 -12.20 0.25
CA ARG A 76 13.99 -11.73 -0.26
C ARG A 76 14.65 -12.75 -1.20
N VAL A 77 14.54 -14.05 -0.91
CA VAL A 77 15.01 -15.10 -1.83
C VAL A 77 14.21 -15.09 -3.14
N ALA A 78 12.90 -14.93 -3.10
CA ALA A 78 12.07 -14.87 -4.31
C ALA A 78 12.43 -13.66 -5.18
N ILE A 79 12.71 -12.52 -4.54
CA ILE A 79 13.21 -11.32 -5.22
C ILE A 79 14.59 -11.59 -5.82
N ALA A 80 15.55 -12.16 -5.08
CA ALA A 80 16.86 -12.52 -5.61
C ALA A 80 16.76 -13.45 -6.83
N ARG A 81 15.87 -14.45 -6.77
CA ARG A 81 15.59 -15.35 -7.91
C ARG A 81 15.04 -14.60 -9.11
N ALA A 82 14.21 -13.58 -8.91
CA ALA A 82 13.72 -12.76 -10.00
C ALA A 82 14.80 -11.79 -10.53
N LEU A 83 15.72 -11.31 -9.68
CA LEU A 83 16.77 -10.37 -10.08
C LEU A 83 17.98 -11.01 -10.73
N VAL A 84 18.24 -12.30 -10.49
CA VAL A 84 19.43 -13.01 -11.01
C VAL A 84 19.54 -12.98 -12.55
N ASN A 85 18.41 -12.80 -13.23
CA ASN A 85 18.32 -12.72 -14.69
C ASN A 85 18.45 -11.28 -15.23
N GLU A 86 18.67 -10.31 -14.34
CA GLU A 86 18.78 -8.87 -14.64
C GLU A 86 17.61 -8.33 -15.48
N PRO A 87 16.35 -8.54 -15.04
CA PRO A 87 15.19 -8.14 -15.82
C PRO A 87 15.06 -6.62 -15.88
N ARG A 88 14.52 -6.11 -16.99
CA ARG A 88 14.18 -4.68 -17.09
C ARG A 88 12.97 -4.28 -16.26
N VAL A 89 12.03 -5.20 -16.06
CA VAL A 89 10.82 -5.00 -15.26
C VAL A 89 10.62 -6.15 -14.27
N LEU A 90 10.36 -5.80 -13.02
CA LEU A 90 9.97 -6.72 -11.97
C LEU A 90 8.48 -6.57 -11.67
N LEU A 91 7.73 -7.66 -11.84
CA LEU A 91 6.31 -7.77 -11.51
C LEU A 91 6.16 -8.43 -10.14
N LEU A 92 5.39 -7.84 -9.24
CA LEU A 92 5.18 -8.34 -7.88
C LEU A 92 3.67 -8.49 -7.62
N ASP A 93 3.21 -9.70 -7.35
CA ASP A 93 1.81 -9.99 -7.09
C ASP A 93 1.58 -10.19 -5.58
N GLU A 94 0.91 -9.24 -4.95
CA GLU A 94 0.69 -9.13 -3.49
C GLU A 94 1.94 -9.51 -2.65
N PRO A 95 3.10 -8.86 -2.90
CA PRO A 95 4.40 -9.35 -2.41
C PRO A 95 4.52 -9.38 -0.88
N LEU A 96 3.63 -8.69 -0.17
CA LEU A 96 3.68 -8.46 1.27
C LEU A 96 2.44 -8.97 2.01
N GLY A 97 1.44 -9.53 1.31
CA GLY A 97 0.16 -9.92 1.88
C GLY A 97 0.27 -11.03 2.94
N ALA A 98 1.25 -11.93 2.79
CA ALA A 98 1.46 -13.06 3.69
C ALA A 98 2.30 -12.74 4.95
N LEU A 99 2.70 -11.48 5.15
CA LEU A 99 3.57 -11.07 6.27
C LEU A 99 2.76 -10.41 7.40
N ASP A 100 3.25 -10.55 8.64
CA ASP A 100 2.72 -9.78 9.77
C ASP A 100 3.03 -8.28 9.61
N LEU A 101 2.28 -7.43 10.33
CA LEU A 101 2.35 -5.97 10.17
C LEU A 101 3.76 -5.40 10.35
N LYS A 102 4.50 -5.82 11.39
CA LYS A 102 5.84 -5.29 11.68
C LYS A 102 6.83 -5.67 10.58
N LEU A 103 6.79 -6.93 10.15
CA LEU A 103 7.66 -7.41 9.09
C LEU A 103 7.28 -6.79 7.73
N ARG A 104 5.99 -6.57 7.48
CA ARG A 104 5.47 -5.89 6.29
C ARG A 104 6.05 -4.48 6.18
N GLU A 105 5.92 -3.65 7.21
CA GLU A 105 6.47 -2.28 7.22
C GLU A 105 7.98 -2.25 6.97
N GLN A 106 8.72 -3.14 7.62
CA GLN A 106 10.16 -3.30 7.38
C GLN A 106 10.45 -3.66 5.91
N MET A 107 9.69 -4.61 5.34
CA MET A 107 9.90 -5.06 3.97
C MET A 107 9.49 -4.02 2.93
N GLN A 108 8.49 -3.17 3.19
CA GLN A 108 8.14 -2.03 2.32
C GLN A 108 9.34 -1.09 2.11
N LEU A 109 9.98 -0.69 3.22
CA LEU A 109 11.17 0.18 3.18
C LEU A 109 12.33 -0.45 2.42
N GLU A 110 12.56 -1.74 2.66
CA GLU A 110 13.67 -2.48 2.06
C GLU A 110 13.46 -2.69 0.55
N LEU A 111 12.23 -3.00 0.12
CA LEU A 111 11.87 -3.10 -1.29
C LEU A 111 12.05 -1.76 -2.01
N LYS A 112 11.63 -0.65 -1.40
CA LYS A 112 11.80 0.69 -1.98
C LYS A 112 13.29 1.04 -2.15
N LYS A 113 14.12 0.78 -1.14
CA LYS A 113 15.57 0.97 -1.23
C LYS A 113 16.21 0.10 -2.32
N LEU A 114 15.79 -1.16 -2.40
CA LEU A 114 16.30 -2.10 -3.41
C LEU A 114 15.92 -1.65 -4.83
N GLN A 115 14.68 -1.20 -5.03
CA GLN A 115 14.24 -0.66 -6.31
C GLN A 115 15.07 0.57 -6.70
N GLN A 116 15.30 1.50 -5.77
CA GLN A 116 16.09 2.71 -6.00
C GLN A 116 17.56 2.41 -6.30
N SER A 117 18.16 1.44 -5.62
CA SER A 117 19.57 1.09 -5.83
C SER A 117 19.82 0.35 -7.14
N LEU A 118 18.85 -0.47 -7.59
CA LEU A 118 18.95 -1.25 -8.83
C LEU A 118 18.52 -0.45 -10.07
N GLY A 119 17.70 0.58 -9.92
CA GLY A 119 17.22 1.41 -11.04
C GLY A 119 16.30 0.67 -12.02
N ILE A 120 15.72 -0.46 -11.61
CA ILE A 120 14.80 -1.26 -12.43
C ILE A 120 13.34 -0.85 -12.19
N THR A 121 12.48 -1.12 -13.18
CA THR A 121 11.05 -0.78 -13.07
C THR A 121 10.32 -1.82 -12.23
N PHE A 122 9.64 -1.38 -11.18
CA PHE A 122 8.76 -2.23 -10.37
C PHE A 122 7.31 -1.95 -10.73
N ILE A 123 6.55 -3.01 -10.97
CA ILE A 123 5.09 -2.96 -11.04
C ILE A 123 4.58 -3.96 -10.03
N PHE A 124 3.81 -3.49 -9.05
CA PHE A 124 3.24 -4.37 -8.05
C PHE A 124 1.73 -4.19 -7.92
N VAL A 125 1.07 -5.26 -7.53
CA VAL A 125 -0.36 -5.29 -7.24
C VAL A 125 -0.52 -5.54 -5.75
N THR A 126 -1.41 -4.78 -5.11
CA THR A 126 -1.74 -4.94 -3.69
C THR A 126 -3.18 -4.50 -3.45
N HIS A 127 -3.82 -5.10 -2.45
CA HIS A 127 -5.08 -4.61 -1.89
C HIS A 127 -4.86 -3.65 -0.71
N ASP A 128 -3.62 -3.51 -0.22
CA ASP A 128 -3.28 -2.62 0.88
C ASP A 128 -2.98 -1.21 0.36
N GLN A 129 -3.77 -0.25 0.82
CA GLN A 129 -3.65 1.14 0.38
C GLN A 129 -2.38 1.81 0.92
N GLY A 130 -1.95 1.45 2.13
CA GLY A 130 -0.74 1.97 2.75
C GLY A 130 0.49 1.60 1.93
N GLU A 131 0.57 0.34 1.49
CA GLU A 131 1.60 -0.14 0.56
C GLU A 131 1.61 0.65 -0.75
N ALA A 132 0.44 0.77 -1.39
CA ALA A 132 0.32 1.49 -2.66
C ALA A 132 0.79 2.94 -2.54
N LEU A 133 0.38 3.63 -1.46
CA LEU A 133 0.70 5.05 -1.26
C LEU A 133 2.14 5.30 -0.79
N SER A 134 2.74 4.39 -0.02
CA SER A 134 4.08 4.59 0.57
C SER A 134 5.22 4.17 -0.37
N MET A 135 4.99 3.15 -1.19
CA MET A 135 6.03 2.52 -2.00
C MET A 135 6.06 3.01 -3.46
N SER A 136 4.95 3.50 -3.99
CA SER A 136 4.81 3.78 -5.42
C SER A 136 5.14 5.22 -5.79
N ASP A 137 5.75 5.42 -6.96
CA ASP A 137 5.82 6.75 -7.58
C ASP A 137 4.47 7.16 -8.19
N ARG A 138 3.74 6.17 -8.73
CA ARG A 138 2.39 6.31 -9.30
C ARG A 138 1.57 5.09 -8.96
N VAL A 139 0.28 5.29 -8.73
CA VAL A 139 -0.68 4.21 -8.45
C VAL A 139 -1.79 4.26 -9.49
N ALA A 140 -2.18 3.09 -9.99
CA ALA A 140 -3.35 2.93 -10.85
C ALA A 140 -4.48 2.30 -10.02
N VAL A 141 -5.59 3.01 -9.86
CA VAL A 141 -6.78 2.51 -9.15
C VAL A 141 -7.69 1.82 -10.17
N PHE A 142 -8.01 0.56 -9.91
CA PHE A 142 -8.89 -0.26 -10.74
C PHE A 142 -10.29 -0.35 -10.12
N ASN A 143 -11.31 -0.34 -10.99
CA ASN A 143 -12.70 -0.58 -10.65
C ASN A 143 -13.36 -1.34 -11.80
N ASN A 144 -14.00 -2.48 -11.52
CA ASN A 144 -14.70 -3.29 -12.53
C ASN A 144 -13.88 -3.55 -13.81
N GLY A 145 -12.58 -3.86 -13.65
CA GLY A 145 -11.67 -4.15 -14.75
C GLY A 145 -11.22 -2.93 -15.56
N ARG A 146 -11.55 -1.71 -15.13
CA ARG A 146 -11.11 -0.45 -15.76
C ARG A 146 -10.25 0.36 -14.81
N ILE A 147 -9.33 1.14 -15.37
CA ILE A 147 -8.55 2.12 -14.61
C ILE A 147 -9.41 3.37 -14.42
N GLU A 148 -9.71 3.71 -13.18
CA GLU A 148 -10.43 4.93 -12.81
C GLU A 148 -9.50 6.14 -12.81
N GLN A 149 -8.30 5.96 -12.25
CA GLN A 149 -7.31 7.03 -12.13
C GLN A 149 -5.89 6.45 -12.04
N VAL A 150 -4.94 7.15 -12.66
CA VAL A 150 -3.50 6.89 -12.48
C VAL A 150 -2.82 8.21 -12.15
N ASP A 151 -2.33 8.35 -10.93
CA ASP A 151 -1.71 9.59 -10.45
C ASP A 151 -0.66 9.29 -9.38
N SER A 152 0.02 10.33 -8.89
CA SER A 152 0.89 10.21 -7.71
C SER A 152 0.07 9.81 -6.47
N PRO A 153 0.65 9.14 -5.46
CA PRO A 153 -0.04 8.85 -4.20
C PRO A 153 -0.71 10.08 -3.58
N ARG A 154 -0.01 11.22 -3.60
CA ARG A 154 -0.51 12.48 -3.06
C ARG A 154 -1.72 12.99 -3.83
N ASP A 155 -1.68 12.98 -5.15
CA ASP A 155 -2.78 13.49 -5.97
C ASP A 155 -3.98 12.55 -5.95
N LEU A 156 -3.78 11.23 -5.88
CA LEU A 156 -4.87 10.28 -5.66
C LEU A 156 -5.59 10.54 -4.33
N TYR A 157 -4.82 10.87 -3.29
CA TYR A 157 -5.37 11.16 -1.98
C TYR A 157 -6.08 12.53 -1.95
N MET A 158 -5.41 13.58 -2.43
CA MET A 158 -5.87 14.97 -2.28
C MET A 158 -6.81 15.43 -3.39
N ARG A 159 -6.74 14.82 -4.57
CA ARG A 159 -7.46 15.23 -5.78
C ARG A 159 -8.04 13.99 -6.52
N PRO A 160 -8.93 13.22 -5.87
CA PRO A 160 -9.61 12.12 -6.52
C PRO A 160 -10.50 12.65 -7.65
N ARG A 161 -10.46 12.00 -8.82
CA ARG A 161 -11.24 12.41 -10.01
C ARG A 161 -12.66 11.85 -10.02
N THR A 162 -12.91 10.79 -9.26
CA THR A 162 -14.22 10.15 -9.17
C THR A 162 -14.61 9.90 -7.71
N PRO A 163 -15.92 9.87 -7.38
CA PRO A 163 -16.40 9.54 -6.04
C PRO A 163 -15.90 8.17 -5.56
N PHE A 164 -15.74 7.22 -6.50
CA PHE A 164 -15.16 5.92 -6.22
C PHE A 164 -13.73 6.06 -5.70
N VAL A 165 -12.83 6.75 -6.42
CA VAL A 165 -11.44 6.94 -5.97
C VAL A 165 -11.40 7.69 -4.65
N ALA A 166 -12.27 8.68 -4.45
CA ALA A 166 -12.37 9.45 -3.21
C ALA A 166 -12.73 8.58 -2.00
N GLY A 167 -13.66 7.63 -2.17
CA GLY A 167 -14.07 6.69 -1.14
C GLY A 167 -13.17 5.45 -1.01
N PHE A 168 -12.44 5.10 -2.06
CA PHE A 168 -11.56 3.93 -2.09
C PHE A 168 -10.17 4.22 -1.53
N VAL A 169 -9.54 5.34 -1.89
CA VAL A 169 -8.18 5.68 -1.43
C VAL A 169 -8.28 6.46 -0.13
N GLY A 170 -7.95 5.82 0.99
CA GLY A 170 -8.12 6.37 2.34
C GLY A 170 -9.58 6.36 2.80
N THR A 171 -9.84 7.00 3.93
CA THR A 171 -11.22 7.24 4.39
C THR A 171 -11.67 8.63 3.96
N SER A 172 -12.92 8.77 3.51
CA SER A 172 -13.54 10.03 3.11
C SER A 172 -15.00 10.06 3.51
N ASN A 173 -15.49 11.25 3.85
CA ASN A 173 -16.91 11.55 3.78
C ASN A 173 -17.22 11.98 2.35
N VAL A 174 -18.08 11.24 1.66
CA VAL A 174 -18.51 11.59 0.30
C VAL A 174 -19.94 12.12 0.37
N PHE A 175 -20.11 13.35 -0.11
CA PHE A 175 -21.39 14.04 -0.14
C PHE A 175 -21.96 13.99 -1.57
N ASP A 176 -23.24 13.69 -1.68
CA ASP A 176 -23.99 13.92 -2.91
C ASP A 176 -24.41 15.39 -3.03
N GLY A 177 -25.03 15.76 -4.15
CA GLY A 177 -25.42 17.15 -4.42
C GLY A 177 -26.39 17.74 -3.39
N LEU A 178 -27.33 16.92 -2.88
CA LEU A 178 -28.31 17.37 -1.90
C LEU A 178 -27.66 17.64 -0.54
N MET A 179 -26.75 16.75 -0.13
CA MET A 179 -26.02 16.91 1.12
C MET A 179 -25.02 18.07 1.04
N ALA A 180 -24.33 18.24 -0.09
CA ALA A 180 -23.43 19.38 -0.31
C ALA A 180 -24.17 20.72 -0.29
N GLU A 181 -25.36 20.79 -0.90
CA GLU A 181 -26.17 22.01 -0.89
C GLU A 181 -26.61 22.38 0.54
N LYS A 182 -27.00 21.38 1.34
CA LYS A 182 -27.38 21.60 2.75
C LYS A 182 -26.20 22.01 3.64
N LEU A 183 -25.04 21.38 3.46
CA LEU A 183 -23.90 21.55 4.38
C LEU A 183 -23.01 22.74 4.03
N CYS A 184 -22.84 23.03 2.74
CA CYS A 184 -21.93 24.08 2.29
C CYS A 184 -22.51 24.98 1.19
N GLY A 185 -23.79 24.80 0.80
CA GLY A 185 -24.40 25.60 -0.26
C GLY A 185 -23.80 25.35 -1.64
N MET A 186 -23.09 24.22 -1.81
CA MET A 186 -22.39 23.88 -3.04
C MET A 186 -23.17 22.85 -3.85
N THR A 187 -23.16 22.99 -5.17
CA THR A 187 -23.78 22.01 -6.07
C THR A 187 -22.73 21.03 -6.60
N GLY A 188 -23.07 19.74 -6.61
CA GLY A 188 -22.18 18.67 -7.07
C GLY A 188 -21.79 17.69 -5.96
N SER A 189 -20.98 16.69 -6.30
CA SER A 189 -20.46 15.72 -5.32
C SER A 189 -19.10 16.16 -4.81
N PHE A 190 -18.92 16.05 -3.49
CA PHE A 190 -17.70 16.48 -2.80
C PHE A 190 -17.18 15.35 -1.90
N ALA A 191 -15.88 15.37 -1.65
CA ALA A 191 -15.25 14.49 -0.68
C ALA A 191 -14.53 15.33 0.36
N LEU A 192 -14.80 15.06 1.63
CA LEU A 192 -14.16 15.71 2.77
C LEU A 192 -13.45 14.66 3.61
N ARG A 193 -12.13 14.80 3.68
CA ARG A 193 -11.27 13.88 4.45
C ARG A 193 -11.52 14.06 5.95
N PRO A 194 -11.70 12.98 6.73
CA PRO A 194 -11.96 13.06 8.17
C PRO A 194 -10.95 13.91 8.94
N GLU A 195 -9.68 13.89 8.53
CA GLU A 195 -8.59 14.65 9.15
C GLU A 195 -8.54 16.13 8.75
N HIS A 196 -9.35 16.55 7.78
CA HIS A 196 -9.54 17.97 7.46
C HIS A 196 -10.69 18.60 8.26
N ILE A 197 -11.41 17.81 9.05
CA ILE A 197 -12.53 18.28 9.88
C ILE A 197 -12.02 18.51 11.30
N ARG A 198 -12.36 19.67 11.85
CA ARG A 198 -11.99 20.07 13.21
C ARG A 198 -13.20 20.00 14.12
N LEU A 199 -12.98 19.58 15.36
CA LEU A 199 -14.00 19.60 16.42
C LEU A 199 -13.80 20.82 17.30
N ASN A 200 -14.90 21.50 17.64
CA ASN A 200 -14.98 22.65 18.54
C ASN A 200 -13.98 23.78 18.22
N THR A 201 -13.57 23.88 16.96
CA THR A 201 -12.66 24.92 16.45
C THR A 201 -13.36 25.63 15.30
N PRO A 202 -13.45 26.96 15.26
CA PRO A 202 -14.09 27.66 14.15
C PRO A 202 -13.39 27.40 12.80
N GLY A 203 -14.20 27.36 11.73
CA GLY A 203 -13.75 27.21 10.34
C GLY A 203 -14.69 27.96 9.38
N GLU A 204 -14.46 27.83 8.07
CA GLU A 204 -15.25 28.52 7.05
C GLU A 204 -16.67 27.97 7.00
N MET A 205 -16.80 26.64 6.99
CA MET A 205 -18.07 25.94 7.06
C MET A 205 -18.21 25.32 8.44
N GLN A 206 -19.43 25.37 9.00
CA GLN A 206 -19.71 24.89 10.35
C GLN A 206 -21.03 24.13 10.39
N ALA A 207 -21.06 23.02 11.12
CA ALA A 207 -22.26 22.27 11.40
C ALA A 207 -22.24 21.75 12.84
N ASN A 208 -23.43 21.58 13.43
CA ASN A 208 -23.55 20.94 14.73
C ASN A 208 -23.90 19.47 14.56
N GLY A 209 -23.34 18.62 15.42
CA GLY A 209 -23.60 17.20 15.42
C GLY A 209 -23.44 16.58 16.80
N THR A 210 -23.99 15.38 16.94
CA THR A 210 -23.88 14.58 18.15
C THR A 210 -22.96 13.39 17.89
N ILE A 211 -21.97 13.20 18.76
CA ILE A 211 -21.05 12.07 18.69
C ILE A 211 -21.82 10.78 18.95
N GLN A 212 -21.67 9.80 18.05
CA GLN A 212 -22.27 8.47 18.17
C GLN A 212 -21.25 7.44 18.66
N ALA A 213 -20.02 7.54 18.18
CA ALA A 213 -18.96 6.62 18.54
C ALA A 213 -17.60 7.30 18.58
N VAL A 214 -16.71 6.77 19.42
CA VAL A 214 -15.33 7.22 19.59
C VAL A 214 -14.43 6.00 19.53
N GLN A 215 -13.43 6.04 18.65
CA GLN A 215 -12.51 4.93 18.41
C GLN A 215 -11.07 5.44 18.49
N TYR A 216 -10.34 4.98 19.50
CA TYR A 216 -8.91 5.28 19.65
C TYR A 216 -8.08 4.35 18.74
N GLN A 217 -7.22 4.94 17.90
CA GLN A 217 -6.38 4.21 16.92
C GLN A 217 -4.89 4.46 17.14
N GLY A 218 -4.47 4.81 18.36
CA GLY A 218 -3.07 5.11 18.68
C GLY A 218 -2.68 6.52 18.25
N ALA A 219 -2.27 6.70 16.99
CA ALA A 219 -1.81 8.00 16.48
C ALA A 219 -2.94 9.01 16.24
N ALA A 220 -4.18 8.53 16.12
CA ALA A 220 -5.37 9.35 15.93
C ALA A 220 -6.56 8.76 16.68
N THR A 221 -7.57 9.60 16.91
CA THR A 221 -8.88 9.21 17.42
C THR A 221 -9.93 9.51 16.36
N ARG A 222 -10.75 8.52 16.02
CA ARG A 222 -11.85 8.66 15.07
C ARG A 222 -13.17 8.88 15.83
N PHE A 223 -13.96 9.80 15.31
CA PHE A 223 -15.27 10.15 15.82
C PHE A 223 -16.30 9.96 14.72
N GLU A 224 -17.35 9.20 15.01
CA GLU A 224 -18.54 9.13 14.17
C GLU A 224 -19.59 10.08 14.74
N LEU A 225 -20.10 10.99 13.91
CA LEU A 225 -21.09 11.99 14.29
C LEU A 225 -22.34 11.86 13.44
N THR A 226 -23.47 12.21 14.04
CA THR A 226 -24.72 12.50 13.32
C THR A 226 -24.96 14.00 13.39
N LEU A 227 -24.98 14.66 12.23
CA LEU A 227 -25.28 16.09 12.12
C LEU A 227 -26.75 16.35 12.46
N SER A 228 -27.09 17.60 12.76
CA SER A 228 -28.48 17.99 13.08
C SER A 228 -29.49 17.67 11.96
N GLY A 229 -29.04 17.54 10.71
CA GLY A 229 -29.86 17.11 9.56
C GLY A 229 -30.04 15.60 9.42
N GLY A 230 -29.42 14.80 10.29
CA GLY A 230 -29.46 13.33 10.30
C GLY A 230 -28.34 12.66 9.51
N GLU A 231 -27.50 13.42 8.82
CA GLU A 231 -26.38 12.88 8.04
C GLU A 231 -25.22 12.42 8.93
N LYS A 232 -24.50 11.38 8.48
CA LYS A 232 -23.34 10.86 9.20
C LYS A 232 -22.05 11.51 8.72
N LEU A 233 -21.17 11.81 9.65
CA LEU A 233 -19.86 12.40 9.38
C LEU A 233 -18.79 11.71 10.21
N LEU A 234 -17.70 11.33 9.58
CA LEU A 234 -16.52 10.76 10.21
C LEU A 234 -15.44 11.84 10.34
N VAL A 235 -14.87 11.99 11.53
CA VAL A 235 -13.78 12.92 11.83
C VAL A 235 -12.60 12.15 12.40
N SER A 236 -11.37 12.54 12.04
CA SER A 236 -10.14 11.90 12.53
C SER A 236 -9.19 12.95 13.06
N GLN A 237 -8.94 12.94 14.37
CA GLN A 237 -8.05 13.91 15.01
C GLN A 237 -6.74 13.24 15.42
N ALA A 238 -5.60 13.87 15.09
CA ALA A 238 -4.29 13.39 15.51
C ALA A 238 -4.11 13.53 17.03
N ASN A 239 -3.54 12.51 17.67
CA ASN A 239 -3.22 12.51 19.08
C ASN A 239 -1.82 13.14 19.27
N MET A 240 -1.77 14.48 19.36
CA MET A 240 -0.52 15.26 19.29
C MET A 240 0.26 15.32 20.62
N THR A 241 -0.40 15.10 21.77
CA THR A 241 0.21 15.14 23.10
C THR A 241 -0.45 14.09 24.00
N GLY A 242 0.32 13.51 24.94
CA GLY A 242 -0.22 12.64 26.00
C GLY A 242 -0.99 13.42 27.08
N GLU A 243 -1.04 14.75 26.97
CA GLU A 243 -2.04 15.56 27.65
C GLU A 243 -3.41 15.28 27.03
N GLU A 244 -4.34 14.94 27.90
CA GLU A 244 -5.73 14.56 27.63
C GLU A 244 -6.24 15.20 26.32
N LEU A 245 -6.65 14.36 25.36
CA LEU A 245 -7.69 14.70 24.37
C LEU A 245 -8.60 15.75 25.02
N PRO A 246 -8.90 16.91 24.39
CA PRO A 246 -9.67 17.97 25.03
C PRO A 246 -10.88 17.32 25.71
N ALA A 247 -10.83 17.24 27.04
CA ALA A 247 -11.73 16.50 27.93
C ALA A 247 -12.64 15.48 27.21
N THR A 248 -12.16 14.23 27.05
CA THR A 248 -12.95 13.01 26.73
C THR A 248 -14.29 13.27 26.05
N LEU A 249 -14.26 13.69 24.78
CA LEU A 249 -15.46 13.68 23.95
C LEU A 249 -16.09 12.29 24.01
N THR A 250 -17.34 12.20 24.47
CA THR A 250 -18.05 10.94 24.67
C THR A 250 -19.25 10.80 23.73
N PRO A 251 -19.70 9.56 23.44
CA PRO A 251 -20.96 9.35 22.75
C PRO A 251 -22.12 10.08 23.45
N GLY A 252 -22.95 10.77 22.66
CA GLY A 252 -24.08 11.59 23.12
C GLY A 252 -23.76 13.08 23.28
N GLN A 253 -22.48 13.47 23.27
CA GLN A 253 -22.09 14.87 23.37
C GLN A 253 -22.34 15.62 22.06
N GLN A 254 -22.87 16.84 22.18
CA GLN A 254 -22.95 17.78 21.05
C GLN A 254 -21.62 18.49 20.85
N VAL A 255 -21.21 18.57 19.58
CA VAL A 255 -19.99 19.26 19.17
C VAL A 255 -20.27 20.06 17.90
N MET A 256 -19.48 21.13 17.72
CA MET A 256 -19.43 21.84 16.46
C MET A 256 -18.30 21.24 15.61
N VAL A 257 -18.62 20.90 14.37
CA VAL A 257 -17.64 20.49 13.36
C VAL A 257 -17.40 21.62 12.39
N SER A 258 -16.16 21.78 11.95
CA SER A 258 -15.81 22.76 10.92
C SER A 258 -14.75 22.24 9.95
N TRP A 259 -14.69 22.85 8.77
CA TRP A 259 -13.66 22.62 7.75
C TRP A 259 -13.39 23.90 6.96
#